data_AF-X1LG92-F1
#
_entry.id   AF-X1LG92-F1
#
_cell.length_a   1.000
_cell.length_b   1.000
_cell.length_c   1.000
_cell.angle_alpha   90.00
_cell.angle_beta   90.00
_cell.angle_gamma   90.00
#
_symmetry.space_group_name_H-M   'P 1'
#
loop_
_entity.id
_entity.type
_entity.pdbx_description
1 polymer ?
#
loop_
_entity_poly.entity_id
_entity_poly.type
_entity_poly.pdbx_seq_one_letter_code
_entity_poly.pdbx_strand_id
1 'polypeptide(L)' 'DIFRANIVDVAPDSVTVEVTGDEEKIDSLFNLLRGFGIKEMTRTGRIAMTRGGPGRLPAGKGSSKAQAKDKLT' A
#
# COMPACT_ATOMS: atom_id res chain seq x y z
N ASP A 1 -12.31 7.82 17.36
CA ASP A 1 -11.28 6.96 16.77
C ASP A 1 -10.21 7.84 16.10
N ILE A 2 -9.08 8.04 16.78
CA ILE A 2 -8.03 9.00 16.36
C ILE A 2 -7.11 8.36 15.32
N PHE A 3 -6.77 7.09 15.52
CA PHE A 3 -5.84 6.37 14.65
C PHE A 3 -6.56 5.55 13.57
N ARG A 4 -7.89 5.42 13.60
CA ARG A 4 -8.60 4.53 12.66
C ARG A 4 -8.01 3.13 12.66
N ALA A 5 -7.70 2.65 13.87
CA ALA A 5 -7.12 1.34 14.10
C ALA A 5 -8.25 0.36 14.37
N ASN A 6 -8.16 -0.85 13.82
CA ASN A 6 -9.14 -1.90 14.06
C ASN A 6 -8.57 -2.91 15.05
N ILE A 7 -9.42 -3.41 15.94
CA ILE A 7 -9.11 -4.60 16.72
C ILE A 7 -9.46 -5.81 15.84
N VAL A 8 -8.47 -6.65 15.54
CA VAL A 8 -8.64 -7.82 14.67
C VAL A 8 -8.70 -9.13 15.45
N ASP A 9 -8.21 -9.14 16.68
CA ASP A 9 -8.27 -10.30 17.58
C ASP A 9 -8.27 -9.86 19.05
N VAL A 10 -8.93 -10.66 19.89
CA VAL A 10 -9.05 -10.44 21.35
C VAL A 10 -8.89 -11.78 22.06
N ALA A 11 -7.93 -11.84 22.96
CA ALA A 11 -7.71 -12.94 23.90
C ALA A 11 -7.86 -12.43 25.34
N PRO A 12 -7.95 -13.33 26.35
CA PRO A 12 -8.09 -12.92 27.75
C PRO A 12 -6.97 -12.00 28.26
N ASP A 13 -5.76 -12.10 27.70
CA ASP A 13 -4.55 -11.39 28.15
C ASP A 13 -3.85 -10.61 27.01
N SER A 14 -4.46 -10.48 25.83
CA SER A 14 -3.91 -9.70 24.72
C SER A 14 -4.98 -9.22 23.74
N VAL A 15 -4.63 -8.17 23.00
CA VAL A 15 -5.44 -7.63 21.90
C VAL A 15 -4.52 -7.37 20.72
N THR A 16 -4.93 -7.80 19.53
CA THR A 16 -4.22 -7.50 18.28
C THR A 16 -4.93 -6.36 17.56
N VAL A 17 -4.17 -5.32 17.23
CA VAL A 17 -4.66 -4.15 16.51
C VAL A 17 -3.96 -4.00 15.16
N GLU A 18 -4.71 -3.62 14.14
CA GLU A 18 -4.16 -3.23 12.85
C GLU A 18 -4.40 -1.73 12.61
N VAL A 19 -3.49 -1.09 11.89
CA VAL A 19 -3.64 0.29 11.46
C VAL A 19 -2.96 0.49 10.11
N THR A 20 -3.58 1.31 9.27
CA THR A 20 -2.96 1.80 8.03
C THR A 20 -2.76 3.31 8.11
N GLY A 21 -1.61 3.78 7.65
CA GLY A 21 -1.23 5.19 7.74
C GLY A 21 0.15 5.46 7.17
N ASP A 22 0.57 6.72 7.27
CA ASP A 22 1.96 7.12 7.13
C ASP A 22 2.79 6.71 8.35
N GLU A 23 4.10 6.84 8.23
CA GLU A 23 5.07 6.42 9.25
C GLU A 23 4.84 7.16 10.59
N GLU A 24 4.54 8.47 10.54
CA GLU A 24 4.28 9.29 11.72
C GLU A 24 3.07 8.81 12.53
N LYS A 25 1.99 8.45 11.84
CA LYS A 25 0.78 7.92 12.49
C LYS A 25 1.04 6.56 13.14
N ILE A 26 1.81 5.68 12.48
CA ILE A 26 2.20 4.38 13.03
C ILE A 26 3.06 4.55 14.28
N ASP A 27 4.07 5.42 14.23
CA ASP A 27 4.98 5.67 15.34
C ASP A 27 4.25 6.32 16.53
N SER A 28 3.31 7.22 16.26
CA SER A 28 2.46 7.82 17.29
C SER A 28 1.59 6.79 18.00
N LEU A 29 0.99 5.84 17.26
CA LEU A 29 0.22 4.75 17.87
C LEU A 29 1.13 3.83 18.68
N PHE A 30 2.29 3.46 18.15
CA PHE A 30 3.28 2.64 18.86
C PHE A 30 3.69 3.26 20.19
N ASN A 31 4.01 4.56 20.20
CA ASN A 31 4.39 5.28 21.42
C ASN A 31 3.27 5.32 22.45
N LEU A 32 2.02 5.48 22.01
CA LEU A 32 0.84 5.43 22.88
C LEU A 32 0.65 4.04 23.50
N LEU A 33 0.85 2.98 22.72
CA LEU A 33 0.67 1.59 23.18
C LEU A 33 1.85 1.06 24.00
N ARG A 34 3.01 1.73 23.95
CA ARG A 34 4.23 1.29 24.63
C ARG A 34 4.04 1.04 26.13
N GLY A 35 3.19 1.83 26.79
CA GLY A 35 2.90 1.72 28.23
C GLY A 35 2.12 0.46 28.62
N PHE A 36 1.44 -0.19 27.68
CA PHE A 36 0.65 -1.41 27.95
C PHE A 36 1.46 -2.69 27.82
N GLY A 37 2.68 -2.62 27.27
CA GLY A 37 3.50 -3.78 26.96
C GLY A 37 3.15 -4.37 25.60
N ILE A 38 4.03 -4.16 24.62
CA ILE A 38 3.90 -4.70 23.28
C ILE A 38 4.51 -6.10 23.26
N LYS A 39 3.68 -7.14 23.13
CA LYS A 39 4.13 -8.53 23.03
C LYS A 39 4.86 -8.77 21.70
N GLU A 40 4.34 -8.23 20.60
CA GLU A 40 4.86 -8.42 19.25
C GLU A 40 4.47 -7.25 18.33
N MET A 41 5.28 -6.98 17.29
CA MET A 41 5.03 -5.92 16.31
C MET A 41 5.50 -6.36 14.91
N THR A 42 4.63 -6.22 13.91
CA THR A 42 4.96 -6.41 12.50
C THR A 42 4.54 -5.18 11.70
N ARG A 43 5.40 -4.69 10.81
CA ARG A 43 5.11 -3.57 9.91
C ARG A 43 5.67 -3.83 8.51
N THR A 44 4.95 -3.36 7.49
CA THR A 44 5.31 -3.55 6.08
C THR A 44 6.28 -2.49 5.56
N GLY A 45 6.47 -1.38 6.29
CA GLY A 45 7.21 -0.22 5.82
C GLY A 45 6.39 0.65 4.85
N ARG A 46 7.05 1.55 4.13
CA ARG A 46 6.39 2.41 3.13
C ARG A 46 6.13 1.63 1.85
N ILE A 47 4.85 1.52 1.48
CA ILE A 47 4.40 0.98 0.20
C ILE A 47 3.69 2.08 -0.56
N ALA A 48 4.02 2.26 -1.83
CA ALA A 48 3.41 3.28 -2.70
C ALA A 48 2.96 2.66 -4.02
N MET A 49 1.81 3.11 -4.51
CA MET A 49 1.29 2.81 -5.84
C MET A 49 0.86 4.11 -6.50
N THR A 50 1.03 4.21 -7.82
CA THR A 50 0.54 5.35 -8.58
C THR A 50 -0.97 5.44 -8.43
N ARG A 51 -1.47 6.58 -7.94
CA ARG A 51 -2.91 6.82 -7.80
C ARG A 51 -3.48 7.26 -9.14
N GLY A 52 -4.27 6.38 -9.75
CA GLY A 52 -4.84 6.65 -11.07
C GLY A 52 -3.77 6.69 -12.18
N GLY A 53 -4.20 6.44 -13.39
CA GLY A 53 -3.37 6.29 -14.59
C GLY A 53 -4.18 5.52 -15.63
N PRO A 54 -3.96 5.73 -16.94
CA PRO A 54 -4.75 5.04 -17.95
C PRO A 54 -4.57 3.54 -17.74
N GLY A 55 -5.65 2.87 -17.36
CA GLY A 55 -5.74 1.43 -17.30
C GLY A 55 -5.63 0.86 -18.71
N ARG A 56 -4.45 0.98 -19.31
CA ARG A 56 -4.11 0.19 -20.48
C ARG A 56 -3.52 -1.08 -19.92
N LEU A 57 -4.40 -2.06 -19.68
CA LEU A 57 -4.01 -3.46 -19.80
C LEU A 57 -3.09 -3.56 -21.03
N PRO A 58 -1.91 -4.19 -20.95
CA PRO A 58 -0.99 -4.25 -22.07
C PRO A 58 -1.74 -4.82 -23.27
N ALA A 59 -2.15 -3.95 -24.18
CA ALA A 59 -2.76 -4.35 -25.43
C ALA A 59 -1.69 -5.16 -26.14
N GLY A 60 -1.96 -6.45 -26.36
CA GLY A 60 -1.07 -7.33 -27.08
C GLY A 60 -0.55 -6.60 -28.32
N LYS A 61 0.77 -6.57 -28.50
CA LYS A 61 1.41 -5.91 -29.63
C LYS A 61 0.91 -6.54 -30.93
N GLY A 62 -0.16 -5.97 -31.48
CA GLY A 62 -0.53 -6.16 -32.88
C GLY A 62 0.56 -5.54 -33.72
N SER A 63 1.31 -6.39 -34.39
CA SER A 63 2.26 -6.04 -35.43
C SER A 63 1.55 -5.32 -36.58
N SER A 64 1.91 -4.07 -36.85
CA SER A 64 2.13 -3.63 -38.24
C SER A 64 3.07 -2.43 -38.25
N LYS A 65 4.08 -2.56 -39.12
CA LYS A 65 5.23 -1.67 -39.24
C LYS A 65 4.83 -0.35 -39.89
N ALA A 66 5.45 0.71 -39.35
CA ALA A 66 6.03 1.87 -40.01
C ALA A 66 5.55 2.28 -41.42
N GLN A 67 5.13 3.54 -41.46
CA GLN A 67 4.91 4.39 -42.63
C GLN A 67 6.15 4.55 -43.53
N ALA A 68 5.84 4.94 -44.77
CA ALA A 68 6.60 5.80 -45.69
C ALA A 68 7.79 5.21 -46.45
N LYS A 69 7.62 5.05 -47.77
CA LYS A 69 8.53 5.62 -48.79
C LYS A 69 7.73 6.00 -50.05
N ASP A 70 7.51 7.31 -50.20
CA ASP A 70 7.39 7.95 -51.50
C ASP A 70 8.78 7.91 -52.18
N LYS A 71 8.90 7.15 -53.28
CA LYS A 71 9.93 7.32 -54.30
C LYS A 71 9.64 6.42 -55.52
N LEU A 72 9.42 7.09 -56.66
CA LEU A 72 9.78 6.68 -58.03
C LEU A 72 8.86 5.65 -58.74
N THR A 73 7.81 6.15 -59.38
CA THR A 73 7.55 6.17 -60.85
C THR A 73 6.20 6.78 -61.11
#